data_AF-A0A821UEQ2-F1
#
_entry.id   AF-A0A821UEQ2-F1
#
_cell.length_a   1.000
_cell.length_b   1.000
_cell.length_c   1.000
_cell.angle_alpha   90.00
_cell.angle_beta   90.00
_cell.angle_gamma   90.00
#
_symmetry.space_group_name_H-M   'P 1'
#
loop_
_entity.id
_entity.type
_entity.pdbx_description
1 polymer ?
#
loop_
_entity_poly.entity_id
_entity_poly.type
_entity_poly.pdbx_seq_one_letter_code
_entity_poly.pdbx_strand_id
1 'polypeptide(L)'
;MDGTFDIAPAPFKQVYLIHAEKFGQGLPVAFCLLPNKRGRTYLELFERLKEQAILLKTKFDPKRIITDFEPGLLPVIQQEFPFAIHSGCMFHFNRAVHRKITDLGLASDYLHNEAMRNQCRQIMA
;
A
#
# COMPACT_ATOMS: atom_id res chain seq x y z
N MET A 1 -1.45 1.05 4.08
CA MET A 1 -0.91 2.36 3.64
C MET A 1 -0.99 2.38 2.14
N ASP A 2 -1.42 3.49 1.55
CA ASP A 2 -1.73 3.56 0.13
C ASP A 2 -1.40 4.94 -0.44
N GLY A 3 -0.93 4.97 -1.68
CA GLY A 3 -0.54 6.16 -2.40
C GLY A 3 -1.46 6.46 -3.58
N THR A 4 -2.08 7.64 -3.60
CA THR A 4 -2.90 8.10 -4.74
C THR A 4 -2.26 9.30 -5.43
N PHE A 5 -1.98 9.17 -6.73
CA PHE A 5 -1.23 10.16 -7.53
C PHE A 5 -2.12 11.17 -8.22
N ASP A 6 -3.24 10.70 -8.77
CA ASP A 6 -4.09 11.48 -9.69
C ASP A 6 -4.76 12.68 -9.00
N ILE A 7 -4.75 12.72 -7.67
CA ILE A 7 -5.35 13.77 -6.85
C ILE A 7 -4.33 14.67 -6.15
N ALA A 8 -3.03 14.42 -6.32
CA ALA A 8 -2.00 15.18 -5.61
C ALA A 8 -1.91 16.62 -6.17
N PRO A 9 -2.13 17.66 -5.35
CA PRO A 9 -1.98 19.03 -5.81
C PRO A 9 -0.50 19.37 -6.00
N ALA A 10 -0.19 20.21 -7.00
CA ALA A 10 1.15 20.75 -7.14
C ALA A 10 1.56 21.54 -5.86
N PRO A 11 2.82 21.45 -5.41
CA PRO A 11 3.97 20.78 -6.05
C PRO A 11 4.12 19.28 -5.72
N PHE A 12 3.19 18.69 -4.97
CA PHE A 12 3.28 17.31 -4.53
C PHE A 12 3.02 16.32 -5.65
N LYS A 13 3.53 15.10 -5.48
CA LYS A 13 3.38 14.02 -6.47
C LYS A 13 2.51 12.89 -5.96
N GLN A 14 2.24 12.82 -4.66
CA GLN A 14 1.49 11.73 -4.05
C GLN A 14 0.72 12.23 -2.83
N VAL A 15 -0.56 11.87 -2.75
CA VAL A 15 -1.30 11.83 -1.48
C VAL A 15 -1.09 10.45 -0.89
N TYR A 16 -0.55 10.38 0.32
CA TYR A 16 -0.26 9.13 1.01
C TYR A 16 -1.18 8.99 2.23
N LEU A 17 -1.90 7.88 2.27
CA LEU A 17 -2.95 7.59 3.24
C LEU A 17 -2.52 6.45 4.15
N ILE A 18 -2.57 6.71 5.45
CA ILE A 18 -2.32 5.68 6.47
C ILE A 18 -3.63 5.40 7.19
N HIS A 19 -4.02 4.13 7.16
CA HIS A 19 -5.17 3.62 7.87
C HIS A 19 -4.68 2.70 8.99
N ALA A 20 -5.29 2.81 10.16
CA ALA A 20 -5.14 1.86 11.25
C ALA A 20 -6.40 0.98 11.31
N GLU A 21 -6.21 -0.31 11.54
CA GLU A 21 -7.32 -1.24 11.71
C GLU A 21 -7.76 -1.25 13.18
N LYS A 22 -9.07 -1.09 13.40
CA LYS A 22 -9.69 -1.20 14.71
C LYS A 22 -11.05 -1.88 14.55
N PHE A 23 -11.22 -3.02 15.21
CA PHE A 23 -12.45 -3.84 15.14
C PHE A 23 -12.83 -4.23 13.70
N GLY A 24 -11.85 -4.60 12.87
CA GLY A 24 -12.08 -4.96 11.47
C GLY A 24 -12.34 -3.78 10.54
N GLN A 25 -12.33 -2.54 11.06
CA GLN A 25 -12.51 -1.34 10.25
C GLN A 25 -11.18 -0.60 10.07
N GLY A 26 -10.88 -0.24 8.82
CA GLY A 26 -9.76 0.63 8.50
C GLY A 26 -10.15 2.09 8.71
N LEU A 27 -9.63 2.72 9.77
CA LEU A 27 -9.84 4.13 10.06
C LEU A 27 -8.65 4.95 9.53
N PRO A 28 -8.87 6.05 8.78
CA PRO A 28 -7.77 6.92 8.37
C PRO A 28 -7.17 7.61 9.60
N VAL A 29 -5.86 7.50 9.76
CA VAL A 29 -5.13 8.08 10.90
C VAL A 29 -4.11 9.13 10.48
N ALA A 30 -3.68 9.13 9.22
CA ALA A 30 -2.83 10.20 8.68
C ALA A 30 -3.07 10.40 7.17
N PHE A 31 -3.00 11.67 6.77
CA PHE A 31 -3.02 12.13 5.38
C PHE A 31 -1.75 12.92 5.14
N CYS A 32 -0.95 12.52 4.15
CA CYS A 32 0.37 13.09 3.94
C CYS A 32 0.54 13.48 2.48
N LEU A 33 1.05 14.69 2.23
CA LEU A 33 1.41 15.14 0.89
C LEU A 33 2.90 14.91 0.69
N LEU A 34 3.25 14.03 -0.25
CA LEU A 34 4.64 13.66 -0.52
C LEU A 34 5.13 14.29 -1.83
N PRO A 35 6.33 14.90 -1.84
CA PRO A 35 6.89 15.53 -3.04
C PRO A 35 7.37 14.52 -4.09
N ASN A 36 7.63 13.27 -3.70
CA ASN A 36 8.10 12.20 -4.60
C ASN A 36 8.00 10.83 -3.90
N LYS A 37 8.32 9.76 -4.65
CA LYS A 37 8.29 8.35 -4.20
C LYS A 37 9.66 7.78 -3.80
N ARG A 38 10.53 8.59 -3.19
CA ARG A 38 11.88 8.13 -2.85
C ARG A 38 11.91 7.61 -1.41
N GLY A 39 12.77 6.63 -1.17
CA GLY A 39 12.97 6.06 0.17
C GLY A 39 13.20 7.13 1.25
N ARG A 40 14.04 8.14 0.96
CA ARG A 40 14.28 9.26 1.87
C ARG A 40 13.01 10.03 2.26
N THR A 41 12.06 10.19 1.34
CA THR A 41 10.78 10.86 1.61
C THR A 41 9.87 10.01 2.49
N TYR A 42 9.85 8.69 2.30
CA TYR A 42 9.11 7.80 3.21
C TYR A 42 9.77 7.70 4.59
N LEU A 43 11.10 7.74 4.65
CA LEU A 43 11.83 7.76 5.91
C LEU A 43 11.45 8.99 6.74
N GLU A 44 11.55 10.18 6.14
CA GLU A 44 11.14 11.42 6.79
C GLU A 44 9.66 11.37 7.20
N LEU A 45 8.77 10.83 6.34
CA LEU A 45 7.37 10.62 6.70
C LEU A 45 7.22 9.81 8.00
N PHE A 46 7.90 8.66 8.11
CA PHE A 46 7.78 7.81 9.30
C PHE A 46 8.41 8.43 10.55
N GLU A 47 9.52 9.15 10.41
CA GLU A 47 10.12 9.94 11.49
C GLU A 47 9.12 10.97 12.03
N ARG A 48 8.51 11.78 11.14
CA ARG A 48 7.50 12.77 11.54
C ARG A 48 6.29 12.12 12.20
N LEU A 49 5.83 10.96 11.73
CA LEU A 49 4.71 10.25 12.36
C LEU A 49 5.06 9.75 13.77
N LYS A 50 6.28 9.25 13.98
CA LYS A 50 6.78 8.86 15.30
C LYS A 50 6.84 10.07 16.24
N GLU A 51 7.35 11.21 15.77
CA GLU A 51 7.37 12.47 16.53
C GLU A 51 5.95 12.93 16.91
N GLN A 52 5.02 12.94 15.96
CA GLN A 52 3.62 13.31 16.23
C GLN A 52 2.95 12.36 17.23
N ALA A 53 3.24 11.06 17.16
CA ALA A 53 2.73 10.11 18.13
C ALA A 53 3.22 10.41 19.56
N ILE A 54 4.50 10.78 19.72
CA ILE A 54 5.05 11.18 21.02
C ILE A 54 4.30 12.41 21.56
N LEU A 55 4.07 13.43 20.73
CA LEU A 55 3.32 14.63 21.12
C LEU A 55 1.89 14.32 21.57
N LEU A 56 1.24 13.37 20.88
CA LEU A 56 -0.11 12.89 21.21
C LEU A 56 -0.14 11.90 22.37
N LYS A 57 1.00 11.64 23.04
CA LYS A 57 1.14 10.66 24.13
C LYS A 57 0.67 9.26 23.72
N THR A 58 0.92 8.90 22.47
CA THR A 58 0.63 7.59 21.88
C THR A 58 1.88 6.99 21.26
N LYS A 59 1.77 5.77 20.73
CA LYS A 59 2.87 5.06 20.08
C LYS A 59 2.50 4.73 18.64
N PHE A 60 3.33 5.15 17.69
CA PHE A 60 3.26 4.70 16.30
C PHE A 60 4.18 3.49 16.13
N ASP A 61 3.66 2.31 16.46
CA ASP A 61 4.39 1.04 16.43
C ASP A 61 3.50 -0.08 15.85
N PRO A 62 3.28 -0.07 14.52
CA PRO A 62 2.43 -1.05 13.88
C PRO A 62 3.05 -2.45 13.94
N LYS A 63 2.29 -3.44 14.41
CA LYS A 63 2.71 -4.86 14.40
C LYS A 63 2.56 -5.53 13.04
N ARG A 64 1.67 -5.00 12.21
CA ARG A 64 1.41 -5.46 10.84
C ARG A 64 1.30 -4.24 9.95
N ILE A 65 1.96 -4.30 8.80
CA ILE A 65 1.92 -3.24 7.80
C ILE A 65 1.49 -3.87 6.48
N ILE A 66 0.39 -3.37 5.93
CA ILE A 66 -0.08 -3.72 4.59
C ILE A 66 0.15 -2.51 3.69
N THR A 67 0.92 -2.68 2.62
CA THR A 67 1.17 -1.62 1.64
C THR A 67 0.98 -2.13 0.21
N ASP A 68 0.92 -1.20 -0.74
CA ASP A 68 1.21 -1.53 -2.13
C ASP A 68 2.69 -1.93 -2.32
N PHE A 69 3.03 -2.34 -3.54
CA PHE A 69 4.34 -2.88 -3.89
C PHE A 69 5.31 -1.77 -4.36
N GLU A 70 5.26 -0.59 -3.75
CA GLU A 70 6.16 0.51 -4.14
C GLU A 70 7.63 0.20 -3.80
N PRO A 71 8.54 0.10 -4.80
CA PRO A 71 9.91 -0.34 -4.55
C PRO A 71 10.69 0.57 -3.59
N GLY A 72 10.40 1.87 -3.60
CA GLY A 72 11.05 2.84 -2.71
C GLY A 72 10.58 2.76 -1.25
N LEU A 73 9.43 2.15 -0.99
CA LEU A 73 8.80 2.09 0.33
C LEU A 73 9.21 0.84 1.11
N LEU A 74 9.35 -0.31 0.43
CA LEU A 74 9.63 -1.59 1.07
C LEU A 74 10.91 -1.59 1.95
N PRO A 75 12.07 -1.09 1.48
CA PRO A 75 13.28 -1.07 2.30
C PRO A 75 13.13 -0.17 3.53
N VAL A 76 12.39 0.94 3.39
CA VAL A 76 12.15 1.89 4.46
C VAL A 76 11.27 1.28 5.54
N ILE A 77 10.22 0.54 5.17
CA ILE A 77 9.38 -0.15 6.15
C ILE A 77 10.20 -1.16 6.96
N GLN A 78 11.05 -1.94 6.30
CA GLN A 78 11.93 -2.91 6.97
C GLN A 78 12.92 -2.23 7.92
N GLN A 79 13.45 -1.07 7.53
CA GLN A 79 14.33 -0.27 8.37
C GLN A 79 13.59 0.31 9.58
N GLU A 80 12.42 0.92 9.36
CA GLU A 80 11.71 1.69 10.38
C GLU A 80 10.87 0.84 11.34
N PHE A 81 10.46 -0.34 10.89
CA PHE A 81 9.60 -1.29 11.60
C PHE A 81 10.09 -2.73 11.41
N PRO A 82 11.32 -3.07 11.84
CA PRO A 82 11.96 -4.37 11.54
C PRO A 82 11.23 -5.57 12.15
N PHE A 83 10.41 -5.35 13.17
CA PHE A 83 9.63 -6.39 13.84
C PHE A 83 8.17 -6.47 13.35
N ALA A 84 7.75 -5.57 12.46
CA ALA A 84 6.41 -5.60 11.90
C ALA A 84 6.29 -6.68 10.83
N ILE A 85 5.16 -7.39 10.81
CA ILE A 85 4.83 -8.28 9.70
C ILE A 85 4.42 -7.41 8.52
N HIS A 86 5.25 -7.40 7.49
CA HIS A 86 4.94 -6.73 6.23
C HIS A 86 4.18 -7.68 5.28
N SER A 87 3.14 -7.17 4.64
CA SER A 87 2.34 -7.92 3.67
C SER A 87 1.93 -7.02 2.51
N GLY A 88 1.83 -7.59 1.31
CA GLY A 88 1.29 -6.90 0.15
C GLY A 88 -0.22 -6.70 0.25
N CYS A 89 -0.73 -5.62 -0.30
CA CYS A 89 -2.16 -5.36 -0.39
C CYS A 89 -2.82 -6.24 -1.46
N MET A 90 -3.73 -7.12 -1.03
CA MET A 90 -4.45 -8.05 -1.92
C MET A 90 -5.26 -7.32 -3.00
N PHE A 91 -5.88 -6.18 -2.67
CA PHE A 91 -6.62 -5.37 -3.65
C PHE A 91 -5.72 -4.93 -4.81
N HIS A 92 -4.53 -4.40 -4.49
CA HIS A 92 -3.55 -3.97 -5.49
C HIS A 92 -2.97 -5.15 -6.27
N PHE A 93 -2.72 -6.26 -5.59
CA PHE A 93 -2.26 -7.49 -6.24
C PHE A 93 -3.27 -8.01 -7.26
N ASN A 94 -4.55 -8.15 -6.86
CA ASN A 94 -5.61 -8.63 -7.75
C ASN A 94 -5.79 -7.69 -8.94
N ARG A 95 -5.72 -6.37 -8.72
CA ARG A 95 -5.73 -5.39 -9.83
C ARG A 95 -4.55 -5.58 -10.78
N ALA A 96 -3.35 -5.88 -10.26
CA ALA A 96 -2.18 -6.17 -11.09
C ALA A 96 -2.35 -7.47 -11.90
N VAL A 97 -2.91 -8.53 -11.28
CA VAL A 97 -3.24 -9.79 -11.97
C VAL A 97 -4.22 -9.54 -13.12
N HIS A 98 -5.30 -8.80 -12.87
CA HIS A 98 -6.27 -8.47 -13.92
C HIS A 98 -5.69 -7.65 -15.07
N ARG A 99 -4.81 -6.68 -14.77
CA ARG A 99 -4.08 -5.95 -15.81
C ARG A 99 -3.23 -6.91 -16.63
N LYS A 100 -2.50 -7.81 -15.97
CA LYS A 100 -1.64 -8.78 -16.65
C LYS A 100 -2.41 -9.75 -17.55
N ILE A 101 -3.59 -10.20 -17.12
CA ILE A 101 -4.49 -11.01 -17.96
C ILE A 101 -4.85 -10.26 -19.24
N THR A 102 -5.16 -8.97 -19.12
CA THR A 102 -5.51 -8.11 -20.26
C THR A 102 -4.31 -7.88 -21.18
N ASP A 103 -3.14 -7.58 -20.62
CA ASP A 103 -1.90 -7.35 -21.37
C ASP A 103 -1.45 -8.59 -22.17
N LEU A 104 -1.81 -9.79 -21.69
CA LEU A 104 -1.54 -11.06 -22.37
C LEU A 104 -2.58 -11.41 -23.45
N GLY A 105 -3.60 -10.56 -23.67
CA GLY A 105 -4.69 -10.83 -24.60
C GLY A 105 -5.70 -11.86 -24.11
N LEU A 106 -5.61 -12.29 -22.85
CA LEU A 106 -6.43 -13.37 -22.28
C LEU A 106 -7.75 -12.88 -21.68
N ALA A 107 -8.14 -11.63 -21.95
CA ALA A 107 -9.36 -11.03 -21.39
C ALA A 107 -10.63 -11.81 -21.79
N SER A 108 -10.72 -12.21 -23.06
CA SER A 108 -11.86 -13.01 -23.55
C SER A 108 -11.92 -14.38 -22.89
N ASP A 109 -10.78 -15.06 -22.80
CA ASP A 109 -10.69 -16.38 -22.16
C ASP A 109 -11.04 -16.28 -20.67
N TYR A 110 -10.57 -15.25 -19.97
CA TYR A 110 -10.96 -15.02 -18.58
C TYR A 110 -12.48 -14.84 -18.43
N LEU A 111 -13.14 -14.15 -19.35
CA LEU A 111 -14.59 -13.93 -19.30
C LEU A 111 -15.41 -15.16 -19.66
N HIS A 112 -14.93 -16.03 -20.54
CA HIS A 112 -15.73 -17.13 -21.10
C HIS A 112 -15.25 -18.53 -20.70
N ASN A 113 -14.05 -18.68 -20.15
CA ASN A 113 -13.47 -19.96 -19.71
C ASN A 113 -13.43 -20.06 -18.19
N GLU A 114 -14.27 -20.93 -17.63
CA GLU A 114 -14.36 -21.15 -16.18
C GLU A 114 -13.09 -21.77 -15.59
N ALA A 115 -12.45 -22.70 -16.29
CA ALA A 115 -11.22 -23.33 -15.84
C ALA A 115 -10.11 -22.28 -15.69
N MET A 116 -9.99 -21.37 -16.66
CA MET A 116 -9.05 -20.25 -16.59
C MET A 116 -9.36 -19.31 -15.41
N ARG A 117 -10.63 -18.93 -15.20
CA ARG A 117 -10.99 -18.11 -14.04
C ARG A 117 -10.61 -18.76 -12.72
N ASN A 118 -10.84 -20.06 -12.58
CA ASN A 118 -10.53 -20.80 -11.37
C ASN A 118 -9.01 -20.85 -11.13
N GLN A 119 -8.20 -21.02 -12.18
CA GLN A 119 -6.74 -20.91 -12.08
C GLN A 119 -6.30 -19.50 -11.65
N CYS A 120 -6.87 -18.44 -12.24
CA CYS A 120 -6.56 -17.07 -11.83
C CYS A 120 -6.98 -16.79 -10.37
N ARG A 121 -8.10 -17.35 -9.90
CA ARG A 121 -8.54 -17.22 -8.50
C ARG A 121 -7.57 -17.88 -7.54
N GLN A 122 -6.95 -19.01 -7.90
CA GLN A 122 -5.93 -19.65 -7.07
C GLN A 122 -4.67 -18.78 -6.90
N ILE A 123 -4.34 -17.96 -7.91
CA ILE A 123 -3.23 -17.00 -7.82
C ILE A 123 -3.58 -15.84 -6.88
N MET A 124 -4.84 -15.39 -6.91
CA MET A 124 -5.37 -14.24 -6.15
C MET A 124 -5.83 -14.58 -4.73
N ALA A 125 -5.67 -15.83 -4.27
CA ALA A 125 -6.17 -16.34 -2.99
C ALA A 125 -5.12 -16.28 -1.88
#